data_AF-A0A2D8FKZ6-F1
#
_entry.id   AF-A0A2D8FKZ6-F1
#
_cell.length_a   1.000
_cell.length_b   1.000
_cell.length_c   1.000
_cell.angle_alpha   90.00
_cell.angle_beta   90.00
_cell.angle_gamma   90.00
#
_symmetry.space_group_name_H-M   'P 1'
#
loop_
_entity.id
_entity.type
_entity.pdbx_description
1 polymer ?
#
loop_
_entity_poly.entity_id
_entity_poly.type
_entity_poly.pdbx_seq_one_letter_code
_entity_poly.pdbx_strand_id
1 'polypeptide(L)' 'MKTILKLTPVIGAVALLAACGQTMEQRAATGALGGAVAGQVVGGNTGSTVAGAAIGAVAGAATTPK' A
#
# COMPACT_ATOMS: atom_id res chain seq x y z
N MET A 1 -29.43 5.85 10.57
CA MET A 1 -28.42 5.76 11.65
C MET A 1 -27.44 4.58 11.49
N LYS A 2 -27.85 3.41 10.95
CA LYS A 2 -26.93 2.26 10.72
C LYS A 2 -25.78 2.53 9.73
N THR A 3 -25.95 3.43 8.77
CA THR A 3 -24.95 3.72 7.72
C THR A 3 -23.75 4.49 8.25
N ILE A 4 -23.97 5.39 9.22
CA ILE A 4 -22.91 6.25 9.78
C ILE A 4 -21.89 5.40 10.56
N LEU A 5 -22.35 4.36 11.27
CA LEU A 5 -21.48 3.46 12.03
C LEU A 5 -20.62 2.54 11.13
N LYS A 6 -21.08 2.26 9.91
CA LYS A 6 -20.31 1.48 8.90
C LYS A 6 -19.24 2.32 8.21
N LEU A 7 -19.39 3.64 8.20
CA LEU A 7 -18.43 4.58 7.62
C LEU A 7 -17.24 4.85 8.54
N THR A 8 -17.37 4.66 9.86
CA THR A 8 -16.29 4.80 10.84
C THR A 8 -15.01 4.02 10.49
N PRO A 9 -15.05 2.72 10.14
CA PRO A 9 -13.84 1.99 9.74
C PRO A 9 -13.30 2.44 8.38
N VAL A 10 -14.17 2.92 7.48
CA VAL A 10 -13.75 3.43 6.17
C VAL A 10 -13.00 4.75 6.33
N ILE A 11 -13.53 5.68 7.13
CA ILE A 11 -12.89 6.96 7.44
C ILE A 11 -11.59 6.72 8.22
N GLY A 12 -11.60 5.77 9.17
CA GLY A 12 -10.39 5.34 9.89
C GLY A 12 -9.33 4.75 8.96
N ALA A 13 -9.73 3.88 8.02
CA ALA A 13 -8.82 3.32 7.02
C ALA A 13 -8.26 4.40 6.09
N VAL A 14 -9.07 5.36 5.64
CA VAL A 14 -8.61 6.48 4.80
C VAL A 14 -7.67 7.41 5.57
N ALA A 15 -7.95 7.69 6.84
CA ALA A 15 -7.07 8.48 7.70
C ALA A 15 -5.75 7.75 7.99
N LEU A 16 -5.80 6.44 8.21
CA LEU A 16 -4.63 5.59 8.36
C LEU A 16 -3.84 5.47 7.05
N LEU A 17 -4.50 5.48 5.89
CA LEU A 17 -3.85 5.48 4.59
C LEU A 17 -3.21 6.83 4.27
N ALA A 18 -3.84 7.92 4.71
CA ALA A 18 -3.26 9.26 4.69
C ALA A 18 -2.05 9.36 5.63
N ALA A 19 -2.10 8.70 6.78
CA ALA A 19 -1.00 8.62 7.74
C ALA A 19 0.14 7.70 7.24
N CYS A 20 -0.17 6.53 6.69
CA CYS A 20 0.77 5.55 6.11
C CYS A 20 1.42 6.00 4.79
N GLY A 21 1.20 7.26 4.41
CA GLY A 21 1.86 7.91 3.29
C GLY A 21 2.48 9.26 3.62
N GLN A 22 2.61 9.61 4.92
CA GLN A 22 3.27 10.85 5.35
C GLN A 22 4.80 10.76 5.30
N THR A 23 5.37 9.56 5.38
CA THR A 23 6.83 9.37 5.31
C THR A 23 7.19 8.44 4.16
N MET A 24 8.36 8.71 3.56
CA MET A 24 8.92 7.92 2.46
C MET A 24 8.98 6.42 2.79
N GLU A 25 9.34 6.07 4.03
CA GLU A 25 9.41 4.68 4.48
C GLU A 25 8.04 3.99 4.50
N GLN A 26 6.99 4.66 4.96
CA GLN A 26 5.66 4.05 5.02
C GLN A 26 5.05 3.88 3.62
N ARG A 27 5.29 4.84 2.71
CA ARG A 27 4.94 4.67 1.29
C ARG A 27 5.75 3.58 0.60
N ALA A 28 7.04 3.48 0.89
CA ALA A 28 7.87 2.40 0.37
C ALA A 28 7.41 1.04 0.93
N ALA A 29 7.09 0.95 2.22
CA ALA A 29 6.61 -0.29 2.83
C ALA A 29 5.23 -0.70 2.29
N THR A 30 4.27 0.22 2.18
CA THR A 30 2.94 -0.07 1.61
C THR A 30 3.00 -0.38 0.13
N GLY A 31 3.82 0.35 -0.61
CA GLY A 31 4.13 0.04 -2.00
C GLY A 31 4.78 -1.33 -2.15
N ALA A 32 5.71 -1.70 -1.26
CA ALA A 32 6.33 -3.02 -1.26
C ALA A 32 5.31 -4.11 -0.99
N LEU A 33 4.47 -3.96 0.02
CA LEU A 33 3.47 -4.95 0.38
C LEU A 33 2.39 -5.08 -0.72
N GLY A 34 1.90 -3.96 -1.25
CA GLY A 34 0.92 -3.96 -2.34
C GLY A 34 1.50 -4.51 -3.64
N GLY A 35 2.75 -4.15 -3.96
CA GLY A 35 3.49 -4.66 -5.09
C GLY A 35 3.84 -6.15 -4.95
N ALA A 36 4.13 -6.62 -3.75
CA ALA A 36 4.38 -8.03 -3.46
C ALA A 36 3.14 -8.88 -3.71
N VAL A 37 1.98 -8.44 -3.20
CA VAL A 37 0.70 -9.11 -3.41
C VAL A 37 0.33 -9.07 -4.89
N ALA A 38 0.45 -7.92 -5.55
CA ALA A 38 0.18 -7.81 -6.99
C ALA A 38 1.12 -8.71 -7.83
N GLY A 39 2.42 -8.72 -7.51
CA GLY A 39 3.42 -9.56 -8.17
C GLY A 39 3.17 -11.05 -7.94
N GLN A 40 2.73 -11.45 -6.75
CA GLN A 40 2.37 -12.84 -6.46
C GLN A 40 1.10 -13.27 -7.20
N VAL A 41 0.09 -12.40 -7.28
CA VAL A 41 -1.15 -12.68 -8.03
C VAL A 41 -0.88 -12.79 -9.53
N VAL A 42 0.02 -11.96 -10.07
CA VAL A 42 0.33 -11.95 -11.51
C VAL A 42 1.30 -13.08 -11.90
N GLY A 43 2.35 -13.33 -11.12
CA GLY A 43 3.41 -14.27 -11.49
C GLY A 43 3.39 -15.62 -10.77
N GLY A 44 2.61 -15.78 -9.68
CA GLY A 44 2.43 -17.04 -8.96
C GLY A 44 3.68 -17.63 -8.32
N ASN A 45 4.79 -16.88 -8.27
CA ASN A 45 6.08 -17.36 -7.80
C ASN A 45 6.80 -16.31 -6.92
N THR A 46 7.68 -16.80 -6.05
CA THR A 46 8.42 -15.97 -5.10
C THR A 46 9.24 -14.88 -5.79
N GLY A 47 9.80 -15.14 -6.97
CA GLY A 47 10.54 -14.15 -7.74
C GLY A 47 9.67 -12.96 -8.18
N SER A 48 8.42 -13.23 -8.57
CA SER A 48 7.45 -12.21 -8.95
C SER A 48 6.89 -11.46 -7.74
N THR A 49 6.75 -12.12 -6.59
CA THR A 49 6.48 -11.43 -5.30
C THR A 49 7.60 -10.44 -4.98
N VAL A 50 8.86 -10.89 -5.02
CA VAL A 50 10.01 -10.04 -4.63
C VAL A 50 10.22 -8.91 -5.64
N ALA A 51 10.09 -9.18 -6.94
CA ALA A 51 10.15 -8.16 -7.97
C ALA A 51 9.00 -7.14 -7.80
N GLY A 52 7.77 -7.62 -7.59
CA GLY A 52 6.63 -6.76 -7.32
C GLY A 52 6.82 -5.93 -6.05
N ALA A 53 7.39 -6.51 -4.99
CA ALA A 53 7.70 -5.81 -3.76
C ALA A 53 8.76 -4.72 -3.98
N ALA A 54 9.84 -5.02 -4.68
CA ALA A 54 10.89 -4.05 -4.96
C ALA A 54 10.37 -2.89 -5.82
N ILE A 55 9.64 -3.20 -6.91
CA ILE A 55 9.06 -2.20 -7.81
C ILE A 55 8.02 -1.35 -7.06
N GLY A 56 7.15 -2.00 -6.30
CA GLY A 56 6.14 -1.32 -5.49
C GLY A 56 6.76 -0.43 -4.41
N ALA A 57 7.86 -0.85 -3.79
CA ALA A 57 8.58 -0.04 -2.80
C ALA A 57 9.16 1.23 -3.42
N VAL A 58 9.83 1.09 -4.57
CA VAL A 58 10.46 2.21 -5.28
C VAL A 58 9.39 3.15 -5.84
N ALA A 59 8.31 2.63 -6.42
CA ALA A 59 7.19 3.43 -6.90
C ALA A 59 6.47 4.15 -5.75
N GLY A 60 6.27 3.47 -4.61
CA GLY A 60 5.75 4.05 -3.39
C GLY A 60 6.62 5.20 -2.89
N ALA A 61 7.92 4.99 -2.80
CA ALA A 61 8.89 6.02 -2.42
C ALA A 61 8.89 7.20 -3.42
N ALA A 62 8.89 6.93 -4.72
CA ALA A 62 8.98 7.96 -5.78
C ALA A 62 7.71 8.81 -5.93
N THR A 63 6.54 8.28 -5.57
CA THR A 63 5.27 9.03 -5.60
C THR A 63 5.05 9.91 -4.37
N THR A 64 6.02 9.95 -3.44
CA THR A 64 5.98 10.88 -2.31
C THR A 64 6.18 12.31 -2.84
N PRO A 65 5.19 13.21 -2.68
CA PRO A 65 5.33 14.60 -3.10
C PRO A 65 6.43 15.27 -2.27
N LYS A 66 7.26 16.09 -2.93
CA LYS A 66 8.36 16.85 -2.31
C LYS A 66 7.86 18.07 -1.55
#